data_AF-A0A372JGI3-F1
#
_entry.id   AF-A0A372JGI3-F1
#
_cell.length_a   1.000
_cell.length_b   1.000
_cell.length_c   1.000
_cell.angle_alpha   90.00
_cell.angle_beta   90.00
_cell.angle_gamma   90.00
#
_symmetry.space_group_name_H-M   'P 1'
#
loop_
_entity.id
_entity.type
_entity.pdbx_description
1 polymer ?
#
loop_
_entity_poly.entity_id
_entity_poly.type
_entity_poly.pdbx_seq_one_letter_code
_entity_poly.pdbx_strand_id
1 'polypeptide(L)'
;RRAAWHADRIARAATPAERLAAAAAYLVSEAAHASSARAARTTTAEVAAHARRVMEQAAMSPASRALHESKLRAPGTEAARLSTALMVLRSALGRLPEAERDRMRGHYADELAREAAQLGVR
;
A
#
# COMPACT_ATOMS: atom_id res chain seq x y z
N ARG A 1 4.78 20.39 6.58
CA ARG A 1 3.83 20.85 5.52
C ARG A 1 3.26 19.68 4.69
N ARG A 2 4.09 18.80 4.09
CA ARG A 2 3.61 17.60 3.36
C ARG A 2 2.78 16.63 4.21
N ALA A 3 3.30 16.22 5.37
CA ALA A 3 2.59 15.33 6.29
C ALA A 3 1.19 15.85 6.67
N ALA A 4 1.07 17.13 7.02
CA ALA A 4 -0.20 17.76 7.36
C ALA A 4 -1.20 17.77 6.18
N TRP A 5 -0.72 18.01 4.95
CA TRP A 5 -1.56 17.95 3.75
C TRP A 5 -2.11 16.53 3.50
N HIS A 6 -1.27 15.51 3.66
CA HIS A 6 -1.71 14.12 3.52
C HIS A 6 -2.66 13.70 4.64
N ALA A 7 -2.41 14.12 5.88
CA ALA A 7 -3.30 13.86 7.01
C ALA A 7 -4.70 14.46 6.79
N ASP A 8 -4.79 15.71 6.33
CA ASP A 8 -6.07 16.35 5.98
C ASP A 8 -6.80 15.59 4.86
N ARG A 9 -6.09 15.14 3.82
CA ARG A 9 -6.69 14.33 2.75
C ARG A 9 -7.23 12.99 3.24
N ILE A 10 -6.52 12.32 4.14
CA ILE A 10 -7.00 11.05 4.73
C ILE A 10 -8.24 11.32 5.60
N ALA A 11 -8.24 12.41 6.38
CA ALA A 11 -9.36 12.78 7.24
C ALA A 11 -10.63 13.16 6.45
N ARG A 12 -10.48 13.74 5.26
CA ARG A 12 -11.60 14.12 4.38
C ARG A 12 -12.16 12.99 3.52
N ALA A 13 -11.49 11.83 3.45
CA ALA A 13 -11.96 10.72 2.64
C ALA A 13 -13.25 10.12 3.21
N ALA A 14 -14.27 10.00 2.37
CA ALA A 14 -15.62 9.58 2.78
C ALA A 14 -15.76 8.05 2.81
N THR A 15 -14.94 7.32 2.06
CA THR A 15 -15.00 5.86 1.96
C THR A 15 -13.68 5.18 2.40
N PRO A 16 -13.73 3.90 2.83
CA PRO A 16 -12.52 3.12 3.09
C PRO A 16 -11.58 3.03 1.87
N ALA A 17 -12.14 2.98 0.66
CA ALA A 17 -11.36 2.97 -0.56
C ALA A 17 -10.61 4.29 -0.80
N GLU A 18 -11.26 5.43 -0.56
CA GLU A 18 -10.64 6.75 -0.65
C GLU A 18 -9.58 6.95 0.43
N ARG A 19 -9.85 6.52 1.67
CA ARG A 19 -8.87 6.56 2.77
C ARG A 19 -7.62 5.76 2.41
N LEU A 20 -7.80 4.54 1.90
CA LEU A 20 -6.69 3.70 1.46
C LEU A 20 -5.91 4.38 0.33
N ALA A 21 -6.60 4.98 -0.65
CA ALA A 21 -5.94 5.68 -1.76
C ALA A 21 -5.14 6.90 -1.27
N ALA A 22 -5.67 7.69 -0.33
CA ALA A 22 -4.99 8.82 0.25
C ALA A 22 -3.76 8.40 1.06
N ALA A 23 -3.86 7.34 1.86
CA ALA A 23 -2.74 6.78 2.63
C ALA A 23 -1.66 6.17 1.72
N ALA A 24 -2.05 5.46 0.66
CA ALA A 24 -1.12 4.95 -0.36
C ALA A 24 -0.37 6.10 -1.05
N ALA A 25 -1.06 7.18 -1.41
CA ALA A 25 -0.43 8.36 -1.99
C ALA A 25 0.53 9.06 -1.02
N TYR A 26 0.21 9.08 0.28
CA TYR A 26 1.11 9.58 1.32
C TYR A 26 2.39 8.75 1.40
N LEU A 27 2.26 7.43 1.49
CA LEU A 27 3.40 6.53 1.57
C LEU A 27 4.32 6.65 0.34
N VAL A 28 3.75 6.73 -0.86
CA VAL A 28 4.54 6.94 -2.09
C VAL A 28 5.24 8.29 -2.08
N SER A 29 4.57 9.35 -1.60
CA SER A 29 5.19 10.68 -1.49
C SER A 29 6.38 10.68 -0.54
N GLU A 30 6.24 10.07 0.64
CA GLU A 30 7.34 9.97 1.60
C GLU A 30 8.46 9.05 1.10
N ALA A 31 8.13 7.93 0.45
CA ALA A 31 9.15 7.07 -0.15
C ALA A 31 9.94 7.74 -1.27
N ALA A 32 9.30 8.61 -2.06
CA ALA A 32 9.97 9.39 -3.10
C ALA A 32 10.93 10.45 -2.53
N HIS A 33 10.71 10.89 -1.29
CA HIS A 33 11.53 11.91 -0.61
C HIS A 33 12.31 11.35 0.59
N ALA A 34 12.34 10.02 0.76
CA ALA A 34 12.97 9.38 1.89
C ALA A 34 14.48 9.66 1.86
N SER A 35 15.02 10.09 3.00
CA SER A 35 16.47 10.28 3.20
C SER A 35 17.22 8.94 3.11
N SER A 36 16.53 7.83 3.41
CA SER A 36 17.09 6.48 3.53
C SER A 36 16.52 5.53 2.48
N ALA A 37 17.36 5.16 1.51
CA ALA A 37 17.04 4.13 0.53
C ALA A 37 16.75 2.76 1.17
N ARG A 38 17.38 2.46 2.32
CA ARG A 38 17.13 1.23 3.08
C ARG A 38 15.72 1.24 3.67
N ALA A 39 15.28 2.35 4.26
CA ALA A 39 13.94 2.45 4.83
C ALA A 39 12.87 2.28 3.75
N ALA A 40 13.02 2.94 2.59
CA ALA A 40 12.10 2.79 1.46
C ALA A 40 12.03 1.34 0.93
N ARG A 41 13.17 0.63 0.88
CA ARG A 41 13.21 -0.81 0.53
C ARG A 41 12.42 -1.66 1.51
N THR A 42 12.64 -1.45 2.81
CA THR A 42 11.96 -2.21 3.86
C THR A 42 10.45 -2.01 3.78
N THR A 43 9.97 -0.77 3.70
CA THR A 43 8.56 -0.44 3.53
C THR A 43 7.98 -1.10 2.27
N THR A 44 8.70 -1.08 1.16
CA THR A 44 8.27 -1.73 -0.08
C THR A 44 8.12 -3.25 0.10
N ALA A 45 9.07 -3.90 0.77
CA ALA A 45 9.03 -5.32 1.05
C ALA A 45 7.87 -5.70 1.98
N GLU A 46 7.57 -4.86 2.99
CA GLU A 46 6.44 -5.04 3.89
C GLU A 46 5.11 -4.95 3.15
N VAL A 47 4.90 -3.91 2.33
CA VAL A 47 3.67 -3.78 1.51
C VAL A 47 3.52 -4.97 0.57
N ALA A 48 4.61 -5.45 -0.05
CA ALA A 48 4.57 -6.65 -0.88
C ALA A 48 4.18 -7.90 -0.06
N ALA A 49 4.67 -8.05 1.17
CA ALA A 49 4.26 -9.13 2.07
C ALA A 49 2.78 -9.05 2.46
N HIS A 50 2.25 -7.85 2.72
CA HIS A 50 0.82 -7.66 2.94
C HIS A 50 0.00 -8.03 1.70
N ALA A 51 0.44 -7.62 0.51
CA ALA A 51 -0.22 -7.98 -0.74
C ALA A 51 -0.31 -9.51 -0.90
N ARG A 52 0.78 -10.24 -0.59
CA ARG A 52 0.80 -11.71 -0.60
C ARG A 52 -0.22 -12.33 0.34
N ARG A 53 -0.24 -11.90 1.59
CA ARG A 53 -1.22 -12.38 2.60
C ARG A 53 -2.67 -12.15 2.13
N VAL A 54 -2.96 -10.99 1.56
CA VAL A 54 -4.31 -10.69 1.06
C VAL A 54 -4.65 -11.53 -0.18
N MET A 55 -3.69 -11.79 -1.09
CA MET A 55 -3.91 -12.70 -2.23
C MET A 55 -4.22 -14.13 -1.78
N GLU A 56 -3.62 -14.57 -0.67
CA GLU A 56 -3.90 -15.86 -0.04
C GLU A 56 -5.31 -15.88 0.57
N GLN A 57 -5.63 -14.88 1.39
CA GLN A 57 -6.95 -14.73 2.03
C GLN A 57 -8.09 -14.61 1.02
N ALA A 58 -7.88 -13.88 -0.08
CA ALA A 58 -8.84 -13.75 -1.16
C ALA A 58 -8.95 -15.01 -2.05
N ALA A 59 -8.28 -16.10 -1.68
CA ALA A 59 -8.27 -17.37 -2.40
C ALA A 59 -8.02 -17.20 -3.91
N MET A 60 -7.15 -16.26 -4.30
CA MET A 60 -6.91 -15.96 -5.70
C MET A 60 -6.38 -17.19 -6.44
N SER A 61 -6.87 -17.39 -7.67
CA SER A 61 -6.43 -18.51 -8.50
C SER A 61 -4.90 -18.50 -8.68
N PRO A 62 -4.25 -19.68 -8.81
CA PRO A 62 -2.81 -19.77 -8.98
C PRO A 62 -2.27 -18.90 -10.12
N ALA A 63 -2.98 -18.86 -11.26
CA ALA A 63 -2.62 -18.04 -12.41
C ALA A 63 -2.62 -16.54 -12.07
N SER A 64 -3.65 -16.05 -11.37
CA SER A 64 -3.73 -14.64 -10.96
C SER A 64 -2.64 -14.29 -9.95
N ARG A 65 -2.37 -15.19 -9.00
CA ARG A 65 -1.31 -15.01 -8.00
C ARG A 65 0.07 -14.95 -8.67
N ALA A 66 0.34 -15.83 -9.63
CA ALA A 66 1.60 -15.83 -10.39
C ALA A 66 1.82 -14.52 -11.16
N LEU A 67 0.78 -13.98 -11.79
CA LEU A 67 0.85 -12.69 -12.48
C LEU A 67 1.14 -11.53 -11.53
N HIS A 68 0.51 -11.52 -10.35
CA HIS A 68 0.80 -10.51 -9.33
C HIS A 68 2.20 -10.66 -8.72
N GLU A 69 2.66 -11.88 -8.46
CA GLU A 69 4.04 -12.16 -8.02
C GLU A 69 5.07 -11.68 -9.03
N SER A 70 4.84 -11.93 -10.32
CA SER A 70 5.71 -11.42 -11.39
C SER A 70 5.84 -9.89 -11.32
N LYS A 71 4.72 -9.18 -11.12
CA LYS A 71 4.74 -7.72 -10.93
C LYS A 71 5.51 -7.31 -9.68
N LEU A 72 5.32 -7.99 -8.56
CA LEU A 72 6.04 -7.71 -7.30
C LEU A 72 7.56 -7.93 -7.41
N ARG A 73 8.00 -8.78 -8.34
CA ARG A 73 9.43 -9.07 -8.60
C ARG A 73 10.04 -8.20 -9.71
N ALA A 74 9.23 -7.38 -10.38
CA ALA A 74 9.72 -6.55 -11.47
C ALA A 74 10.78 -5.54 -10.98
N PRO A 75 11.86 -5.33 -11.75
CA PRO A 75 12.87 -4.34 -11.42
C PRO A 75 12.30 -2.91 -11.56
N GLY A 76 12.95 -1.94 -10.94
CA GLY A 76 12.54 -0.53 -11.01
C GLY A 76 13.17 0.33 -9.91
N THR A 77 12.73 1.58 -9.81
CA THR A 77 13.01 2.43 -8.64
C THR A 77 12.19 1.96 -7.43
N GLU A 78 12.59 2.33 -6.20
CA GLU A 78 11.81 1.96 -5.01
C GLU A 78 10.39 2.51 -5.06
N ALA A 79 10.21 3.76 -5.51
CA ALA A 79 8.89 4.37 -5.65
C ALA A 79 8.01 3.61 -6.67
N ALA A 80 8.59 3.13 -7.77
CA ALA A 80 7.87 2.32 -8.77
C ALA A 80 7.50 0.93 -8.23
N ARG A 81 8.43 0.28 -7.50
CA ARG A 81 8.15 -0.99 -6.81
C ARG A 81 7.05 -0.85 -5.76
N LEU A 82 7.13 0.18 -4.93
CA LEU A 82 6.12 0.47 -3.91
C LEU A 82 4.74 0.72 -4.55
N SER A 83 4.69 1.54 -5.59
CA SER A 83 3.45 1.79 -6.34
C SER A 83 2.86 0.49 -6.91
N THR A 84 3.72 -0.40 -7.42
CA THR A 84 3.33 -1.72 -7.89
C THR A 84 2.78 -2.59 -6.76
N ALA A 85 3.46 -2.62 -5.61
CA ALA A 85 3.01 -3.38 -4.45
C ALA A 85 1.64 -2.90 -3.93
N LEU A 86 1.43 -1.58 -3.86
CA LEU A 86 0.14 -0.97 -3.48
C LEU A 86 -0.96 -1.28 -4.48
N MET A 87 -0.66 -1.25 -5.79
CA MET A 87 -1.60 -1.66 -6.82
C MET A 87 -2.01 -3.13 -6.66
N VAL A 88 -1.05 -4.03 -6.40
CA VAL A 88 -1.33 -5.46 -6.17
C VAL A 88 -2.18 -5.64 -4.91
N LEU A 89 -1.83 -4.97 -3.81
CA LEU A 89 -2.61 -4.99 -2.57
C LEU A 89 -4.06 -4.56 -2.82
N ARG A 90 -4.28 -3.42 -3.49
CA ARG A 90 -5.62 -2.93 -3.83
C ARG A 90 -6.39 -3.91 -4.72
N SER A 91 -5.71 -4.53 -5.69
CA SER A 91 -6.30 -5.55 -6.56
C SER A 91 -6.74 -6.78 -5.76
N ALA A 92 -5.91 -7.26 -4.84
CA ALA A 92 -6.22 -8.39 -3.97
C ALA A 92 -7.39 -8.08 -3.02
N LEU A 93 -7.38 -6.89 -2.40
CA LEU A 93 -8.49 -6.41 -1.56
C LEU A 93 -9.80 -6.36 -2.35
N GLY A 94 -9.77 -5.94 -3.62
CA GLY A 94 -10.94 -5.91 -4.49
C GLY A 94 -11.59 -7.27 -4.76
N ARG A 95 -10.92 -8.37 -4.41
CA ARG A 95 -11.45 -9.75 -4.54
C ARG A 95 -12.11 -10.27 -3.27
N LEU A 96 -11.99 -9.57 -2.15
CA LEU A 96 -12.64 -9.93 -0.89
C LEU A 96 -14.15 -9.61 -0.93
N PRO A 97 -14.98 -10.31 -0.15
CA PRO A 97 -16.36 -9.93 0.12
C PRO A 97 -16.45 -8.48 0.61
N GLU A 98 -17.52 -7.77 0.27
CA GLU A 98 -17.65 -6.33 0.50
C GLU A 98 -17.36 -5.87 1.93
N ALA A 99 -17.99 -6.49 2.92
CA ALA A 99 -17.79 -6.13 4.33
C ALA A 99 -16.33 -6.34 4.78
N GLU A 100 -15.69 -7.43 4.32
CA GLU A 100 -14.30 -7.75 4.65
C GLU A 100 -13.32 -6.83 3.91
N ARG A 101 -13.59 -6.56 2.63
CA ARG A 101 -12.84 -5.63 1.79
C ARG A 101 -12.80 -4.24 2.42
N ASP A 102 -13.93 -3.72 2.89
CA ASP A 102 -14.00 -2.37 3.43
C ASP A 102 -13.35 -2.30 4.83
N ARG A 103 -13.51 -3.33 5.66
CA ARG A 103 -12.76 -3.48 6.91
C ARG A 103 -11.24 -3.50 6.65
N MET A 104 -10.80 -4.30 5.69
CA MET A 104 -9.38 -4.42 5.35
C MET A 104 -8.83 -3.14 4.72
N ARG A 105 -9.60 -2.44 3.87
CA ARG A 105 -9.23 -1.11 3.36
C ARG A 105 -9.02 -0.11 4.49
N GLY A 106 -9.90 -0.10 5.50
CA GLY A 106 -9.73 0.73 6.68
C GLY A 106 -8.45 0.41 7.44
N HIS A 107 -8.23 -0.88 7.76
CA HIS A 107 -7.00 -1.34 8.42
C HIS A 107 -5.73 -0.94 7.66
N TYR A 108 -5.69 -1.18 6.34
CA TYR A 108 -4.54 -0.83 5.53
C TYR A 108 -4.38 0.69 5.33
N ALA A 109 -5.46 1.47 5.34
CA ALA A 109 -5.33 2.92 5.32
C ALA A 109 -4.56 3.42 6.55
N ASP A 110 -4.88 2.90 7.74
CA ASP A 110 -4.23 3.28 8.99
C ASP A 110 -2.77 2.81 9.04
N GLU A 111 -2.52 1.55 8.64
CA GLU A 111 -1.17 1.00 8.58
C GLU A 111 -0.27 1.76 7.58
N LEU A 112 -0.76 2.05 6.37
CA LEU A 112 0.04 2.78 5.37
C LEU A 112 0.31 4.23 5.80
N ALA A 113 -0.65 4.88 6.46
CA ALA A 113 -0.43 6.22 7.02
C ALA A 113 0.61 6.22 8.15
N ARG A 114 0.59 5.19 9.01
CA ARG A 114 1.57 4.95 10.06
C ARG A 114 2.97 4.73 9.49
N GLU A 115 3.11 3.88 8.48
CA GLU A 115 4.39 3.65 7.79
C GLU A 115 4.91 4.92 7.11
N ALA A 116 4.02 5.72 6.49
CA ALA A 116 4.40 6.97 5.83
C ALA A 116 4.96 7.99 6.85
N ALA A 117 4.29 8.14 7.99
CA ALA A 117 4.75 9.01 9.06
C ALA A 117 6.11 8.58 9.60
N GLN A 118 6.35 7.27 9.80
CA GLN A 118 7.65 6.76 10.25
C GLN A 118 8.74 6.98 9.20
N LEU A 119 8.44 6.78 7.93
CA LEU A 119 9.39 6.96 6.83
C LEU A 119 9.81 8.44 6.69
N GLY A 120 8.88 9.37 6.90
CA GLY A 120 9.15 10.81 6.85
C GLY A 120 9.93 11.37 8.05
N VAL A 121 10.07 10.61 9.14
CA VAL A 121 10.90 10.97 10.32
C VAL A 121 12.33 10.43 10.20
N ARG A 122 12.54 9.38 9.39
CA ARG A 122 13.82 8.66 9.25
C ARG A 122 14.80 9.33 8.29
#